data_AF-A0A8H4ST55-F1
#
_entry.id   AF-A0A8H4ST55-F1
#
_cell.length_a   1.000
_cell.length_b   1.000
_cell.length_c   1.000
_cell.angle_alpha   90.00
_cell.angle_beta   90.00
_cell.angle_gamma   90.00
#
_symmetry.space_group_name_H-M   'P 1'
#
loop_
_entity.id
_entity.type
_entity.pdbx_description
1 polymer ?
#
loop_
_entity_poly.entity_id
_entity_poly.type
_entity_poly.pdbx_seq_one_letter_code
_entity_poly.pdbx_strand_id
1 'polypeptide(L)'
;MLDSLLAWQRFFVLGIPSLVSLRERLLSRDPCMSNVATKLLFAVLCLTACTKSKAHFQDESLKEKLQQAVSSHGQDFIFSPPTHTDSIILCRFLATFRPTTLATSQRVAHQSVKAELYISLAYRVAERLGILPEPASPSFAGMNAANSVETQRNFLLSIQGLQLIADEFLQGNFLSMPLHTFRQVLQRMQPHIHSCEVLMQTTSCSPIMMFHIKWTTATYMQIEAMAEMKQNWMNPSRLFITVEEGEKKCLAEINDVNHFLSGVSKVGEENEQNEVRAIRSFLELRFHTLISRLFGLGFFYISLFEARNVAGQSKLGADFCQDEVTQMGNVINILLTTPDNQRNSHFFTFIRHFGKRYPDKLQEILARFVECTTIKLEYNDCIAPLRPIVLESINHCKNIVENNLVRFKVSGRLHANFDEQCDLFRQCAHQLATMVSLPGCALDKAFHSGCVYSASSKMIHGLCDLMGSLKRQTSLVQDWDKVIAEPNTPTLFNMPTTMPAMPNISSVTTDATSMQFNSFEDWNLWPYTGSLECGSLPFDWTV
;
A
#
# COMPACT_ATOMS: atom_id res chain seq x y z
N MET A 1 27.83 -11.14 9.69
CA MET A 1 27.00 -10.64 10.82
C MET A 1 26.03 -9.55 10.39
N LEU A 2 26.43 -8.51 9.62
CA LEU A 2 25.46 -7.52 9.11
C LEU A 2 24.53 -8.08 8.03
N ASP A 3 25.00 -9.06 7.26
CA ASP A 3 24.28 -9.58 6.10
C ASP A 3 22.96 -10.28 6.47
N SER A 4 22.93 -11.01 7.59
CA SER A 4 21.72 -11.66 8.12
C SER A 4 20.65 -10.66 8.55
N LEU A 5 20.99 -9.39 8.84
CA LEU A 5 20.02 -8.36 9.25
C LEU A 5 19.19 -7.82 8.06
N LEU A 6 19.54 -8.25 6.84
CA LEU A 6 18.92 -7.81 5.58
C LEU A 6 17.97 -8.86 4.98
N ALA A 7 17.66 -9.93 5.72
CA ALA A 7 16.79 -11.03 5.26
C ALA A 7 15.46 -10.50 4.68
N TRP A 8 14.79 -9.60 5.41
CA TRP A 8 13.55 -8.96 4.96
C TRP A 8 13.73 -8.10 3.70
N GLN A 9 14.82 -7.36 3.59
CA GLN A 9 15.07 -6.52 2.42
C GLN A 9 15.24 -7.40 1.17
N ARG A 10 15.98 -8.51 1.30
CA ARG A 10 16.18 -9.50 0.23
C ARG A 10 14.90 -10.26 -0.13
N PHE A 11 14.05 -10.52 0.85
CA PHE A 11 12.76 -11.16 0.64
C PHE A 11 11.83 -10.32 -0.26
N PHE A 12 11.80 -9.00 -0.06
CA PHE A 12 10.87 -8.13 -0.79
C PHE A 12 11.46 -7.48 -2.05
N VAL A 13 12.76 -7.22 -2.09
CA VAL A 13 13.42 -6.62 -3.26
C VAL A 13 14.30 -7.67 -3.93
N LEU A 14 13.79 -8.14 -5.06
CA LEU A 14 14.43 -9.19 -5.85
C LEU A 14 15.84 -8.78 -6.30
N GLY A 15 16.80 -9.68 -6.10
CA GLY A 15 18.16 -9.55 -6.61
C GLY A 15 19.12 -8.75 -5.72
N ILE A 16 18.76 -8.39 -4.48
CA ILE A 16 19.69 -7.74 -3.56
C ILE A 16 20.92 -8.64 -3.32
N PRO A 17 22.14 -8.17 -3.67
CA PRO A 17 23.37 -8.93 -3.46
C PRO A 17 23.75 -9.08 -1.98
N SER A 18 24.62 -10.04 -1.66
CA SER A 18 25.27 -10.10 -0.34
C SER A 18 26.21 -8.91 -0.15
N LEU A 19 26.36 -8.44 1.10
CA LEU A 19 27.35 -7.42 1.42
C LEU A 19 28.77 -7.88 1.07
N VAL A 20 29.03 -9.18 1.14
CA VAL A 20 30.31 -9.80 0.71
C VAL A 20 30.50 -9.64 -0.80
N SER A 21 29.49 -9.99 -1.60
CA SER A 21 29.54 -9.84 -3.06
C SER A 21 29.70 -8.38 -3.49
N LEU A 22 29.03 -7.44 -2.80
CA LEU A 22 29.22 -6.01 -3.04
C LEU A 22 30.64 -5.57 -2.70
N ARG A 23 31.18 -6.01 -1.56
CA ARG A 23 32.57 -5.71 -1.17
C ARG A 23 33.57 -6.20 -2.21
N GLU A 24 33.42 -7.43 -2.70
CA GLU A 24 34.30 -7.99 -3.75
C GLU A 24 34.24 -7.15 -5.04
N ARG A 25 33.03 -6.74 -5.46
CA ARG A 25 32.84 -5.88 -6.63
C ARG A 25 33.44 -4.48 -6.44
N LEU A 26 33.38 -3.92 -5.23
CA LEU A 26 33.98 -2.63 -4.91
C LEU A 26 35.52 -2.68 -4.89
N LEU A 27 36.10 -3.82 -4.50
CA LEU A 27 37.55 -4.06 -4.53
C LEU A 27 38.06 -4.40 -5.93
N SER A 28 37.16 -4.72 -6.87
CA SER A 28 37.51 -4.92 -8.28
C SER A 28 38.04 -3.63 -8.91
N ARG A 29 39.05 -3.77 -9.78
CA ARG A 29 39.57 -2.67 -10.59
C ARG A 29 38.69 -2.36 -11.80
N ASP A 30 37.68 -3.19 -12.07
CA ASP A 30 36.74 -2.97 -13.16
C ASP A 30 35.77 -1.82 -12.83
N PRO A 31 35.80 -0.70 -13.58
CA PRO A 31 34.90 0.42 -13.36
C PRO A 31 33.42 0.06 -13.58
N CYS A 32 33.11 -1.00 -14.36
CA CYS A 32 31.75 -1.50 -14.51
C CYS A 32 31.21 -2.09 -13.20
N MET A 33 32.08 -2.70 -12.39
CA MET A 33 31.73 -3.34 -11.12
C MET A 33 31.76 -2.36 -9.93
N SER A 34 32.70 -1.41 -9.92
CA SER A 34 32.90 -0.42 -8.84
C SER A 34 32.37 0.97 -9.21
N ASN A 35 31.09 1.04 -9.60
CA ASN A 35 30.42 2.29 -9.97
C ASN A 35 29.71 2.96 -8.78
N VAL A 36 29.15 4.17 -9.01
CA VAL A 36 28.44 4.96 -7.98
C VAL A 36 27.26 4.19 -7.38
N ALA A 37 26.50 3.45 -8.20
CA ALA A 37 25.36 2.67 -7.73
C ALA A 37 25.80 1.52 -6.82
N THR A 38 26.88 0.80 -7.15
CA THR A 38 27.44 -0.27 -6.30
C THR A 38 27.89 0.29 -4.94
N LYS A 39 28.59 1.44 -4.94
CA LYS A 39 29.06 2.12 -3.72
C LYS A 39 27.90 2.56 -2.84
N LEU A 40 26.91 3.20 -3.45
CA LEU A 40 25.72 3.69 -2.75
C LEU A 40 24.87 2.53 -2.21
N LEU A 41 24.65 1.48 -3.01
CA LEU A 41 23.92 0.29 -2.57
C LEU A 41 24.60 -0.38 -1.37
N PHE A 42 25.92 -0.55 -1.41
CA PHE A 42 26.68 -1.06 -0.26
C PHE A 42 26.52 -0.18 0.98
N ALA A 43 26.67 1.14 0.84
CA ALA A 43 26.54 2.08 1.95
C ALA A 43 25.12 2.08 2.56
N VAL A 44 24.08 2.08 1.73
CA VAL A 44 22.67 2.04 2.16
C VAL A 44 22.33 0.73 2.87
N LEU A 45 22.80 -0.41 2.34
CA LEU A 45 22.58 -1.72 2.94
C LEU A 45 23.30 -1.86 4.29
N CYS A 46 24.57 -1.41 4.37
CA CYS A 46 25.32 -1.36 5.62
C CYS A 46 24.64 -0.44 6.64
N LEU A 47 24.23 0.77 6.24
CA LEU A 47 23.51 1.71 7.11
C LEU A 47 22.20 1.11 7.63
N THR A 48 21.46 0.43 6.75
CA THR A 48 20.21 -0.25 7.12
C THR A 48 20.47 -1.36 8.15
N ALA A 49 21.47 -2.21 7.92
CA ALA A 49 21.85 -3.26 8.86
C ALA A 49 22.31 -2.69 10.21
N CYS A 50 23.13 -1.63 10.21
CA CYS A 50 23.59 -0.97 11.43
C CYS A 50 22.44 -0.37 12.24
N THR A 51 21.45 0.23 11.58
CA THR A 51 20.27 0.79 12.27
C THR A 51 19.36 -0.26 12.92
N LYS A 52 19.47 -1.54 12.53
CA LYS A 52 18.63 -2.64 13.05
C LYS A 52 19.29 -3.44 14.18
N SER A 53 20.61 -3.40 14.29
CA SER A 53 21.35 -4.18 15.29
C SER A 53 21.40 -3.46 16.63
N LYS A 54 20.89 -4.10 17.69
CA LYS A 54 21.08 -3.63 19.08
C LYS A 54 22.56 -3.56 19.47
N ALA A 55 23.41 -4.43 18.92
CA ALA A 55 24.84 -4.50 19.23
C ALA A 55 25.70 -3.49 18.44
N HIS A 56 25.32 -3.16 17.19
CA HIS A 56 26.04 -2.17 16.37
C HIS A 56 25.45 -0.75 16.45
N PHE A 57 24.37 -0.57 17.21
CA PHE A 57 23.86 0.75 17.55
C PHE A 57 24.91 1.63 18.25
N GLN A 58 25.89 1.02 18.92
CA GLN A 58 26.89 1.73 19.72
C GLN A 58 28.02 2.39 18.90
N ASP A 59 28.17 2.06 17.61
CA ASP A 59 29.17 2.69 16.74
C ASP A 59 28.54 3.85 15.94
N GLU A 60 28.22 4.94 16.64
CA GLU A 60 27.69 6.16 16.02
C GLU A 60 28.68 6.74 15.00
N SER A 61 30.00 6.54 15.17
CA SER A 61 31.01 6.99 14.21
C SER A 61 30.89 6.28 12.86
N LEU A 62 30.69 4.96 12.86
CA LEU A 62 30.47 4.20 11.62
C LEU A 62 29.18 4.63 10.93
N LYS A 63 28.10 4.86 11.70
CA LYS A 63 26.82 5.31 11.17
C LYS A 63 26.89 6.69 10.55
N GLU A 64 27.60 7.64 11.18
CA GLU A 64 27.87 8.96 10.63
C GLU A 64 28.66 8.87 9.31
N LYS A 65 29.73 8.06 9.27
CA LYS A 65 30.52 7.83 8.05
C LYS A 65 29.68 7.21 6.94
N LEU A 66 28.84 6.23 7.26
CA LEU A 66 27.92 5.61 6.29
C LEU A 66 26.88 6.63 5.80
N GLN A 67 26.33 7.47 6.68
CA GLN A 67 25.38 8.51 6.31
C GLN A 67 26.03 9.58 5.41
N GLN A 68 27.28 9.96 5.69
CA GLN A 68 28.05 10.86 4.84
C GLN A 68 28.32 10.24 3.47
N ALA A 69 28.69 8.96 3.42
CA ALA A 69 28.90 8.23 2.16
C ALA A 69 27.61 8.12 1.34
N VAL A 70 26.48 7.83 2.00
CA VAL A 70 25.15 7.80 1.38
C VAL A 70 24.77 9.17 0.83
N SER A 71 25.00 10.25 1.59
CA SER A 71 24.72 11.61 1.12
C SER A 71 25.59 12.00 -0.07
N SER A 72 26.88 11.69 -0.03
CA SER A 72 27.83 12.03 -1.10
C SER A 72 27.52 11.27 -2.39
N HIS A 73 27.44 9.93 -2.33
CA HIS A 73 27.13 9.13 -3.51
C HIS A 73 25.67 9.30 -3.96
N GLY A 74 24.76 9.65 -3.05
CA GLY A 74 23.35 9.91 -3.34
C GLY A 74 23.13 11.09 -4.26
N GLN A 75 23.88 12.18 -4.04
CA GLN A 75 23.84 13.36 -4.92
C GLN A 75 24.26 12.98 -6.34
N ASP A 76 25.42 12.33 -6.49
CA ASP A 76 25.92 11.89 -7.80
C ASP A 76 24.92 10.96 -8.51
N PHE A 77 24.31 10.04 -7.76
CA PHE A 77 23.38 9.05 -8.30
C PHE A 77 22.07 9.66 -8.81
N ILE A 78 21.47 10.61 -8.08
CA ILE A 78 20.18 11.21 -8.48
C ILE A 78 20.30 11.94 -9.82
N PHE A 79 21.41 12.66 -10.05
CA PHE A 79 21.61 13.41 -11.28
C PHE A 79 22.10 12.55 -12.45
N SER A 80 22.85 11.49 -12.18
CA SER A 80 23.40 10.62 -13.22
C SER A 80 23.45 9.16 -12.77
N PRO A 81 22.29 8.46 -12.72
CA PRO A 81 22.27 7.06 -12.31
C PRO A 81 22.98 6.21 -13.37
N PRO A 82 23.96 5.37 -12.98
CA PRO A 82 24.62 4.45 -13.90
C PRO A 82 23.62 3.49 -14.55
N THR A 83 23.83 3.14 -15.82
CA THR A 83 23.09 2.06 -16.51
C THR A 83 23.59 0.70 -16.00
N HIS A 84 23.15 0.30 -14.81
CA HIS A 84 23.61 -0.91 -14.10
C HIS A 84 22.50 -1.53 -13.25
N THR A 85 22.54 -2.86 -13.07
CA THR A 85 21.50 -3.60 -12.30
C THR A 85 21.40 -3.11 -10.85
N ASP A 86 22.52 -2.76 -10.22
CA ASP A 86 22.51 -2.22 -8.86
C ASP A 86 21.74 -0.89 -8.75
N SER A 87 21.66 -0.09 -9.83
CA SER A 87 20.85 1.14 -9.84
C SER A 87 19.36 0.82 -9.72
N ILE A 88 18.89 -0.23 -10.40
CA ILE A 88 17.50 -0.71 -10.29
C ILE A 88 17.23 -1.18 -8.87
N ILE A 89 18.10 -2.03 -8.33
CA ILE A 89 17.96 -2.60 -6.98
C ILE A 89 17.96 -1.49 -5.93
N LEU A 90 18.89 -0.54 -6.03
CA LEU A 90 18.98 0.61 -5.14
C LEU A 90 17.71 1.47 -5.20
N CYS A 91 17.25 1.83 -6.39
CA CYS A 91 16.04 2.63 -6.55
C CYS A 91 14.81 1.93 -5.95
N ARG A 92 14.62 0.63 -6.24
CA ARG A 92 13.53 -0.16 -5.67
C ARG A 92 13.63 -0.25 -4.14
N PHE A 93 14.83 -0.44 -3.62
CA PHE A 93 15.10 -0.44 -2.18
C PHE A 93 14.70 0.90 -1.53
N LEU A 94 15.16 2.01 -2.11
CA LEU A 94 14.87 3.36 -1.61
C LEU A 94 13.37 3.65 -1.64
N ALA A 95 12.69 3.35 -2.76
CA ALA A 95 11.24 3.51 -2.88
C ALA A 95 10.47 2.71 -1.82
N THR A 96 10.93 1.49 -1.55
CA THR A 96 10.23 0.51 -0.70
C THR A 96 10.42 0.77 0.79
N PHE A 97 11.64 1.15 1.21
CA PHE A 97 12.00 1.19 2.63
C PHE A 97 12.32 2.59 3.14
N ARG A 98 13.04 3.42 2.37
CA ARG A 98 13.54 4.71 2.88
C ARG A 98 13.76 5.75 1.77
N PRO A 99 12.69 6.36 1.23
CA PRO A 99 12.80 7.30 0.12
C PRO A 99 13.54 8.59 0.51
N THR A 100 13.53 8.97 1.79
CA THR A 100 14.22 10.19 2.27
C THR A 100 15.72 9.99 2.53
N THR A 101 16.27 8.78 2.32
CA THR A 101 17.66 8.45 2.69
C THR A 101 18.70 9.32 1.99
N LEU A 102 18.45 9.71 0.74
CA LEU A 102 19.41 10.48 -0.06
C LEU A 102 19.32 11.99 0.17
N ALA A 103 18.35 12.45 0.97
CA ALA A 103 18.18 13.87 1.20
C ALA A 103 19.22 14.40 2.19
N THR A 104 19.86 15.51 1.82
CA THR A 104 20.91 16.16 2.63
C THR A 104 20.37 16.83 3.89
N SER A 105 19.09 17.23 3.89
CA SER A 105 18.41 17.80 5.05
C SER A 105 17.11 17.06 5.32
N GLN A 106 17.04 16.34 6.44
CA GLN A 106 15.84 15.59 6.83
C GLN A 106 14.63 16.50 7.11
N ARG A 107 14.86 17.78 7.44
CA ARG A 107 13.80 18.77 7.70
C ARG A 107 12.98 19.10 6.46
N VAL A 108 13.55 18.97 5.26
CA VAL A 108 12.87 19.25 3.98
C VAL A 108 12.84 18.04 3.04
N ALA A 109 13.63 17.00 3.34
CA ALA A 109 13.73 15.73 2.61
C ALA A 109 12.38 15.18 2.18
N HIS A 110 11.46 15.31 3.12
CA HIS A 110 10.16 14.74 3.11
C HIS A 110 9.29 15.49 2.05
N GLN A 111 9.53 16.78 1.81
CA GLN A 111 8.86 17.58 0.76
C GLN A 111 9.52 17.39 -0.62
N SER A 112 10.80 17.02 -0.66
CA SER A 112 11.62 17.04 -1.88
C SER A 112 11.77 15.69 -2.58
N VAL A 113 11.68 14.56 -1.85
CA VAL A 113 11.96 13.24 -2.42
C VAL A 113 10.75 12.32 -2.34
N LYS A 114 10.10 12.15 -3.49
CA LYS A 114 8.98 11.24 -3.70
C LYS A 114 9.48 9.84 -4.03
N ALA A 115 8.87 8.79 -3.45
CA ALA A 115 9.28 7.41 -3.71
C ALA A 115 9.08 7.02 -5.18
N GLU A 116 8.09 7.65 -5.81
CA GLU A 116 7.70 7.51 -7.20
C GLU A 116 8.87 7.87 -8.14
N LEU A 117 9.66 8.89 -7.78
CA LEU A 117 10.88 9.27 -8.52
C LEU A 117 11.84 8.10 -8.69
N TYR A 118 12.07 7.32 -7.64
CA TYR A 118 13.00 6.20 -7.68
C TYR A 118 12.51 5.08 -8.60
N ILE A 119 11.21 4.82 -8.62
CA ILE A 119 10.65 3.82 -9.54
C ILE A 119 10.78 4.28 -10.98
N SER A 120 10.49 5.55 -11.29
CA SER A 120 10.70 6.08 -12.64
C SER A 120 12.18 6.05 -13.05
N LEU A 121 13.11 6.34 -12.14
CA LEU A 121 14.54 6.17 -12.39
C LEU A 121 14.91 4.70 -12.65
N ALA A 122 14.37 3.76 -11.85
CA ALA A 122 14.58 2.33 -12.06
C ALA A 122 14.03 1.87 -13.41
N TYR A 123 12.84 2.32 -13.79
CA TYR A 123 12.22 2.05 -15.09
C TYR A 123 13.11 2.53 -16.24
N ARG A 124 13.63 3.77 -16.17
CA ARG A 124 14.52 4.31 -17.21
C ARG A 124 15.86 3.58 -17.31
N VAL A 125 16.43 3.16 -16.17
CA VAL A 125 17.65 2.33 -16.20
C VAL A 125 17.36 0.95 -16.78
N ALA A 126 16.23 0.35 -16.42
CA ALA A 126 15.78 -0.94 -16.95
C ALA A 126 15.52 -0.90 -18.47
N GLU A 127 14.94 0.19 -18.96
CA GLU A 127 14.74 0.47 -20.38
C GLU A 127 16.09 0.51 -21.12
N ARG A 128 17.07 1.24 -20.59
CA ARG A 128 18.43 1.32 -21.17
C ARG A 128 19.18 -0.01 -21.12
N LEU A 129 18.90 -0.86 -20.12
CA LEU A 129 19.47 -2.20 -20.00
C LEU A 129 18.75 -3.24 -20.86
N GLY A 130 17.62 -2.91 -21.48
CA GLY A 130 16.83 -3.84 -22.29
C GLY A 130 16.20 -4.98 -21.49
N ILE A 131 15.94 -4.79 -20.19
CA ILE A 131 15.34 -5.84 -19.32
C ILE A 131 13.81 -5.73 -19.23
N LEU A 132 13.21 -4.65 -19.75
CA LEU A 132 11.77 -4.49 -19.74
C LEU A 132 11.12 -5.49 -20.72
N PRO A 133 10.04 -6.18 -20.32
CA PRO A 133 9.41 -7.16 -21.18
C PRO A 133 8.75 -6.50 -22.40
N GLU A 134 9.00 -7.10 -23.56
CA GLU A 134 8.42 -6.69 -24.84
C GLU A 134 7.43 -7.76 -25.34
N PRO A 135 6.38 -7.39 -26.10
CA PRO A 135 5.39 -8.38 -26.56
C PRO A 135 5.98 -9.47 -27.46
N ALA A 136 7.07 -9.15 -28.17
CA ALA A 136 7.75 -10.06 -29.10
C ALA A 136 8.99 -10.75 -28.51
N SER A 137 9.31 -10.53 -27.23
CA SER A 137 10.46 -11.18 -26.61
C SER A 137 10.25 -12.70 -26.50
N PRO A 138 11.30 -13.52 -26.69
CA PRO A 138 11.18 -14.97 -26.61
C PRO A 138 10.61 -15.40 -25.25
N SER A 139 9.58 -16.24 -25.30
CA SER A 139 9.00 -16.86 -24.11
C SER A 139 10.01 -17.80 -23.45
N PHE A 140 9.95 -17.93 -22.12
CA PHE A 140 10.69 -18.96 -21.37
C PHE A 140 10.19 -20.38 -21.67
N ALA A 141 9.08 -20.52 -22.41
CA ALA A 141 8.52 -21.78 -22.89
C ALA A 141 9.49 -22.43 -23.89
N GLY A 142 10.39 -23.27 -23.37
CA GLY A 142 11.42 -23.95 -24.15
C GLY A 142 12.78 -24.00 -23.47
N MET A 143 12.98 -23.31 -22.34
CA MET A 143 14.14 -23.54 -21.48
C MET A 143 14.00 -24.91 -20.80
N ASN A 144 14.40 -25.96 -21.52
CA ASN A 144 14.69 -27.26 -20.92
C ASN A 144 15.63 -27.05 -19.74
N ALA A 145 15.43 -27.80 -18.66
CA ALA A 145 16.12 -27.73 -17.38
C ALA A 145 17.66 -27.89 -17.45
N ALA A 146 18.35 -26.99 -18.13
CA ALA A 146 19.73 -26.69 -17.84
C ALA A 146 19.69 -25.70 -16.68
N ASN A 147 19.93 -26.22 -15.48
CA ASN A 147 20.17 -25.51 -14.22
C ASN A 147 21.40 -24.58 -14.30
N SER A 148 21.50 -23.76 -15.35
CA SER A 148 22.55 -22.77 -15.47
C SER A 148 22.18 -21.58 -14.60
N VAL A 149 23.17 -21.08 -13.86
CA VAL A 149 23.07 -19.84 -13.07
C VAL A 149 22.60 -18.67 -13.95
N GLU A 150 22.93 -18.72 -15.25
CA GLU A 150 22.54 -17.74 -16.25
C GLU A 150 21.03 -17.77 -16.57
N THR A 151 20.43 -18.95 -16.69
CA THR A 151 18.98 -19.13 -16.86
C THR A 151 18.20 -18.55 -15.68
N GLN A 152 18.63 -18.86 -14.45
CA GLN A 152 17.99 -18.32 -13.24
C GLN A 152 18.14 -16.80 -13.16
N ARG A 153 19.30 -16.26 -13.52
CA ARG A 153 19.54 -14.82 -13.57
C ARG A 153 18.63 -14.12 -14.58
N ASN A 154 18.49 -14.66 -15.79
CA ASN A 154 17.63 -14.10 -16.83
C ASN A 154 16.15 -14.12 -16.41
N PHE A 155 15.74 -15.17 -15.72
CA PHE A 155 14.39 -15.27 -15.17
C PHE A 155 14.11 -14.22 -14.07
N LEU A 156 15.05 -14.04 -13.13
CA LEU A 156 14.95 -12.99 -12.09
C LEU A 156 14.87 -11.60 -12.70
N LEU A 157 15.65 -11.33 -13.76
CA LEU A 157 15.60 -10.05 -14.48
C LEU A 157 14.25 -9.82 -15.15
N SER A 158 13.63 -10.87 -15.72
CA SER A 158 12.30 -10.75 -16.32
C SER A 158 11.21 -10.46 -15.29
N ILE A 159 11.21 -11.16 -14.15
CA ILE A 159 10.29 -10.85 -13.05
C ILE A 159 10.49 -9.41 -12.56
N GLN A 160 11.74 -8.97 -12.42
CA GLN A 160 12.05 -7.59 -12.03
C GLN A 160 11.54 -6.59 -13.08
N GLY A 161 11.67 -6.89 -14.37
CA GLY A 161 11.13 -6.08 -15.47
C GLY A 161 9.60 -5.98 -15.42
N LEU A 162 8.89 -7.09 -15.19
CA LEU A 162 7.43 -7.10 -15.02
C LEU A 162 6.97 -6.26 -13.83
N GLN A 163 7.65 -6.40 -12.70
CA GLN A 163 7.37 -5.61 -11.49
C GLN A 163 7.56 -4.11 -11.76
N LEU A 164 8.62 -3.71 -12.46
CA LEU A 164 8.88 -2.30 -12.78
C LEU A 164 7.85 -1.70 -13.72
N ILE A 165 7.43 -2.41 -14.77
CA ILE A 165 6.36 -1.92 -15.66
C ILE A 165 5.07 -1.72 -14.88
N ALA A 166 4.71 -2.69 -14.03
CA ALA A 166 3.49 -2.62 -13.25
C ALA A 166 3.55 -1.49 -12.21
N ASP A 167 4.67 -1.34 -11.49
CA ASP A 167 4.89 -0.31 -10.48
C ASP A 167 4.85 1.10 -11.11
N GLU A 168 5.49 1.30 -12.28
CA GLU A 168 5.46 2.57 -13.01
C GLU A 168 4.04 2.89 -13.52
N PHE A 169 3.33 1.88 -14.06
CA PHE A 169 1.96 2.06 -14.54
C PHE A 169 1.00 2.46 -13.40
N LEU A 170 1.10 1.79 -12.25
CA LEU A 170 0.21 2.01 -11.11
C LEU A 170 0.46 3.33 -10.37
N GLN A 171 1.56 4.03 -10.64
CA GLN A 171 1.81 5.37 -10.08
C GLN A 171 0.98 6.47 -10.72
N GLY A 172 0.60 6.29 -11.98
CA GLY A 172 -0.19 7.31 -12.65
C GLY A 172 -1.65 7.30 -12.18
N ASN A 173 -2.35 8.39 -12.47
CA ASN A 173 -3.77 8.49 -12.13
C ASN A 173 -4.61 7.60 -13.07
N PHE A 174 -4.87 6.37 -12.61
CA PHE A 174 -5.59 5.35 -13.36
C PHE A 174 -7.02 5.76 -13.77
N LEU A 175 -7.65 6.69 -13.03
CA LEU A 175 -8.96 7.21 -13.39
C LEU A 175 -8.90 8.02 -14.69
N SER A 176 -7.85 8.84 -14.85
CA SER A 176 -7.61 9.64 -16.07
C SER A 176 -6.93 8.86 -17.21
N MET A 177 -6.32 7.71 -16.92
CA MET A 177 -5.62 6.93 -17.95
C MET A 177 -6.60 6.35 -18.97
N PRO A 178 -6.32 6.46 -20.27
CA PRO A 178 -7.18 5.88 -21.31
C PRO A 178 -7.02 4.36 -21.35
N LEU A 179 -8.06 3.65 -21.78
CA LEU A 179 -8.11 2.18 -21.80
C LEU A 179 -6.98 1.55 -22.65
N HIS A 180 -6.53 2.23 -23.71
CA HIS A 180 -5.44 1.72 -24.54
C HIS A 180 -4.12 1.59 -23.77
N THR A 181 -3.85 2.44 -22.77
CA THR A 181 -2.65 2.35 -21.94
C THR A 181 -2.68 1.10 -21.06
N PHE A 182 -3.84 0.74 -20.50
CA PHE A 182 -4.02 -0.53 -19.79
C PHE A 182 -3.73 -1.72 -20.71
N ARG A 183 -4.30 -1.71 -21.92
CA ARG A 183 -4.11 -2.80 -22.90
C ARG A 183 -2.65 -2.96 -23.30
N GLN A 184 -1.91 -1.87 -23.50
CA GLN A 184 -0.48 -1.91 -23.81
C GLN A 184 0.33 -2.59 -22.70
N VAL A 185 0.06 -2.25 -21.44
CA VAL A 185 0.75 -2.87 -20.30
C VAL A 185 0.39 -4.35 -20.18
N LEU A 186 -0.89 -4.70 -20.30
CA LEU A 186 -1.35 -6.10 -20.25
C LEU A 186 -0.74 -6.94 -21.37
N GLN A 187 -0.67 -6.42 -22.60
CA GLN A 187 -0.05 -7.08 -23.75
C GLN A 187 1.45 -7.36 -23.52
N ARG A 188 2.16 -6.47 -22.81
CA ARG A 188 3.56 -6.68 -22.45
C ARG A 188 3.73 -7.72 -21.33
N MET A 189 2.81 -7.76 -20.37
CA MET A 189 2.92 -8.65 -19.20
C MET A 189 2.45 -10.08 -19.46
N GLN A 190 1.34 -10.25 -20.18
CA GLN A 190 0.62 -11.52 -20.31
C GLN A 190 1.49 -12.70 -20.79
N PRO A 191 2.33 -12.58 -21.84
CA PRO A 191 3.16 -13.70 -22.30
C PRO A 191 4.15 -14.19 -21.23
N HIS A 192 4.67 -13.26 -20.44
CA HIS A 192 5.65 -13.54 -19.39
C HIS A 192 5.00 -14.12 -18.15
N ILE A 193 3.82 -13.63 -17.75
CA ILE A 193 3.02 -14.23 -16.66
C ILE A 193 2.71 -15.70 -16.97
N HIS A 194 2.20 -15.97 -18.17
CA HIS A 194 1.90 -17.34 -18.61
C HIS A 194 3.17 -18.23 -18.58
N SER A 195 4.30 -17.69 -19.05
CA SER A 195 5.58 -18.40 -19.01
C SER A 195 6.03 -18.72 -17.58
N CYS A 196 5.84 -17.80 -16.63
CA CYS A 196 6.16 -18.01 -15.21
C CYS A 196 5.28 -19.10 -14.58
N GLU A 197 3.99 -19.12 -14.91
CA GLU A 197 3.04 -20.14 -14.44
C GLU A 197 3.39 -21.54 -14.95
N VAL A 198 3.70 -21.66 -16.24
CA VAL A 198 4.15 -22.92 -16.84
C VAL A 198 5.46 -23.40 -16.19
N LEU A 199 6.41 -22.48 -15.96
CA LEU A 199 7.68 -22.82 -15.28
C LEU A 199 7.42 -23.35 -13.86
N MET A 200 6.55 -22.69 -13.09
CA MET A 200 6.17 -23.14 -11.74
C MET A 200 5.54 -24.53 -11.72
N GLN A 201 4.81 -24.92 -12.77
CA GLN A 201 4.19 -26.24 -12.87
C GLN A 201 5.17 -27.33 -13.34
N THR A 202 6.18 -26.95 -14.13
CA THR A 202 7.09 -27.90 -14.79
C THR A 202 8.43 -28.06 -14.07
N THR A 203 8.79 -27.14 -13.18
CA THR A 203 10.10 -27.08 -12.52
C THR A 203 9.97 -26.81 -11.03
N SER A 204 10.92 -27.30 -10.21
CA SER A 204 11.04 -26.93 -8.81
C SER A 204 11.53 -25.49 -8.65
N CYS A 205 10.63 -24.55 -8.35
CA CYS A 205 10.98 -23.16 -7.99
C CYS A 205 11.29 -23.03 -6.50
N SER A 206 12.22 -22.13 -6.13
CA SER A 206 12.41 -21.78 -4.72
C SER A 206 11.19 -21.03 -4.16
N PRO A 207 10.92 -21.10 -2.83
CA PRO A 207 9.79 -20.40 -2.23
C PRO A 207 9.81 -18.88 -2.47
N ILE A 208 10.97 -18.23 -2.38
CA ILE A 208 11.15 -16.80 -2.70
C ILE A 208 10.78 -16.51 -4.16
N MET A 209 11.16 -17.40 -5.10
CA MET A 209 10.79 -17.22 -6.50
C MET A 209 9.28 -17.30 -6.68
N MET A 210 8.63 -18.30 -6.07
CA MET A 210 7.17 -18.43 -6.08
C MET A 210 6.50 -17.16 -5.52
N PHE A 211 7.02 -16.62 -4.41
CA PHE A 211 6.52 -15.38 -3.82
C PHE A 211 6.49 -14.25 -4.83
N HIS A 212 7.60 -14.00 -5.53
CA HIS A 212 7.65 -12.92 -6.51
C HIS A 212 6.81 -13.18 -7.76
N ILE A 213 6.71 -14.43 -8.23
CA ILE A 213 5.82 -14.77 -9.35
C ILE A 213 4.37 -14.46 -8.96
N LYS A 214 3.89 -15.02 -7.84
CA LYS A 214 2.51 -14.83 -7.39
C LYS A 214 2.19 -13.38 -7.04
N TRP A 215 3.14 -12.63 -6.47
CA TRP A 215 2.99 -11.19 -6.26
C TRP A 215 2.82 -10.43 -7.58
N THR A 216 3.58 -10.82 -8.61
CA THR A 216 3.50 -10.21 -9.95
C THR A 216 2.20 -10.59 -10.64
N THR A 217 1.76 -11.85 -10.54
CA THR A 217 0.44 -12.34 -11.01
C THR A 217 -0.70 -11.55 -10.36
N ALA A 218 -0.68 -11.35 -9.04
CA ALA A 218 -1.69 -10.54 -8.35
C ALA A 218 -1.74 -9.10 -8.89
N THR A 219 -0.58 -8.53 -9.26
CA THR A 219 -0.52 -7.18 -9.81
C THR A 219 -1.00 -7.12 -11.26
N TYR A 220 -0.70 -8.13 -12.07
CA TYR A 220 -1.28 -8.31 -13.40
C TYR A 220 -2.82 -8.41 -13.33
N MET A 221 -3.35 -9.27 -12.45
CA MET A 221 -4.80 -9.44 -12.23
C MET A 221 -5.46 -8.13 -11.79
N GLN A 222 -4.77 -7.32 -10.98
CA GLN A 222 -5.25 -5.99 -10.60
C GLN A 222 -5.43 -5.08 -11.83
N ILE A 223 -4.42 -4.99 -12.68
CA ILE A 223 -4.45 -4.15 -13.88
C ILE A 223 -5.52 -4.66 -14.86
N GLU A 224 -5.63 -5.98 -15.02
CA GLU A 224 -6.64 -6.63 -15.87
C GLU A 224 -8.06 -6.27 -15.41
N ALA A 225 -8.33 -6.42 -14.11
CA ALA A 225 -9.64 -6.11 -13.56
C ALA A 225 -9.96 -4.61 -13.63
N MET A 226 -8.98 -3.73 -13.38
CA MET A 226 -9.16 -2.28 -13.54
C MET A 226 -9.52 -1.92 -14.99
N ALA A 227 -8.87 -2.55 -15.98
CA ALA A 227 -9.17 -2.36 -17.39
C ALA A 227 -10.58 -2.83 -17.73
N GLU A 228 -10.98 -4.02 -17.27
CA GLU A 228 -12.29 -4.61 -17.53
C GLU A 228 -13.42 -3.78 -16.89
N MET A 229 -13.23 -3.32 -15.65
CA MET A 229 -14.19 -2.42 -14.98
C MET A 229 -14.30 -1.09 -15.72
N LYS A 230 -13.16 -0.48 -16.11
CA LYS A 230 -13.17 0.77 -16.88
C LYS A 230 -13.81 0.60 -18.26
N GLN A 231 -13.69 -0.56 -18.89
CA GLN A 231 -14.34 -0.82 -20.17
C GLN A 231 -15.86 -1.00 -20.04
N ASN A 232 -16.32 -1.59 -18.92
CA ASN A 232 -17.70 -2.07 -18.79
C ASN A 232 -18.51 -1.35 -17.70
N TRP A 233 -18.04 -0.25 -17.11
CA TRP A 233 -18.72 0.40 -15.99
C TRP A 233 -20.14 0.88 -16.31
N MET A 234 -20.45 1.18 -17.58
CA MET A 234 -21.79 1.52 -18.06
C MET A 234 -22.74 0.31 -18.16
N ASN A 235 -22.26 -0.90 -17.92
CA ASN A 235 -23.02 -2.14 -17.87
C ASN A 235 -22.93 -2.74 -16.45
N PRO A 236 -23.88 -2.41 -15.55
CA PRO A 236 -23.86 -2.88 -14.16
C PRO A 236 -23.79 -4.40 -14.01
N SER A 237 -24.42 -5.15 -14.91
CA SER A 237 -24.38 -6.62 -14.89
C SER A 237 -22.97 -7.15 -15.18
N ARG A 238 -22.26 -6.55 -16.14
CA ARG A 238 -20.86 -6.89 -16.42
C ARG A 238 -19.96 -6.48 -15.26
N LEU A 239 -20.15 -5.29 -14.69
CA LEU A 239 -19.40 -4.83 -13.52
C LEU A 239 -19.56 -5.81 -12.34
N PHE A 240 -20.78 -6.27 -12.07
CA PHE A 240 -21.06 -7.27 -11.04
C PHE A 240 -20.28 -8.58 -11.29
N ILE A 241 -20.34 -9.10 -12.51
CA ILE A 241 -19.62 -10.32 -12.92
C ILE A 241 -18.11 -10.14 -12.76
N THR A 242 -17.55 -9.02 -13.22
CA THR A 242 -16.10 -8.74 -13.11
C THR A 242 -15.63 -8.74 -11.66
N VAL A 243 -16.42 -8.18 -10.74
CA VAL A 243 -16.10 -8.18 -9.31
C VAL A 243 -16.13 -9.60 -8.73
N GLU A 244 -17.19 -10.38 -9.01
CA GLU A 244 -17.31 -11.76 -8.50
C GLU A 244 -16.24 -12.71 -9.09
N GLU A 245 -15.98 -12.63 -10.39
CA GLU A 245 -14.96 -13.44 -11.05
C GLU A 245 -13.56 -13.08 -10.54
N GLY A 246 -13.29 -11.79 -10.34
CA GLY A 246 -12.03 -11.35 -9.75
C GLY A 246 -11.84 -11.86 -8.32
N GLU A 247 -12.90 -11.85 -7.49
CA GLU A 247 -12.86 -12.44 -6.15
C GLU A 247 -12.57 -13.95 -6.22
N LYS A 248 -13.29 -14.70 -7.07
CA LYS A 248 -13.10 -16.14 -7.25
C LYS A 248 -11.69 -16.48 -7.70
N LYS A 249 -11.14 -15.74 -8.68
CA LYS A 249 -9.75 -15.93 -9.15
C LYS A 249 -8.74 -15.69 -8.02
N CYS A 250 -8.91 -14.63 -7.22
CA CYS A 250 -8.01 -14.36 -6.09
C CYS A 250 -8.04 -15.46 -5.03
N LEU A 251 -9.23 -15.98 -4.72
CA LEU A 251 -9.37 -17.09 -3.77
C LEU A 251 -8.78 -18.40 -4.31
N ALA A 252 -8.90 -18.65 -5.62
CA ALA A 252 -8.25 -19.79 -6.27
C ALA A 252 -6.72 -19.69 -6.15
N GLU A 253 -6.14 -18.52 -6.42
CA GLU A 253 -4.71 -18.27 -6.27
C GLU A 253 -4.21 -18.48 -4.83
N ILE A 254 -4.99 -18.06 -3.82
CA ILE A 254 -4.68 -18.32 -2.41
C ILE A 254 -4.64 -19.84 -2.13
N ASN A 255 -5.63 -20.57 -2.64
CA ASN A 255 -5.68 -22.04 -2.47
C ASN A 255 -4.49 -22.72 -3.16
N ASP A 256 -4.12 -22.27 -4.35
CA ASP A 256 -2.98 -22.80 -5.11
C ASP A 256 -1.65 -22.57 -4.37
N VAL A 257 -1.45 -21.37 -3.81
CA VAL A 257 -0.30 -21.06 -2.96
C VAL A 257 -0.27 -21.96 -1.73
N ASN A 258 -1.40 -22.15 -1.07
CA ASN A 258 -1.50 -22.99 0.12
C ASN A 258 -1.22 -24.47 -0.19
N HIS A 259 -1.72 -24.97 -1.32
CA HIS A 259 -1.43 -26.31 -1.82
C HIS A 259 0.07 -26.49 -2.08
N PHE A 260 0.70 -25.56 -2.81
CA PHE A 260 2.14 -25.60 -3.09
C PHE A 260 2.98 -25.60 -1.81
N LEU A 261 2.71 -24.67 -0.89
CA LEU A 261 3.45 -24.53 0.37
C LEU A 261 3.26 -25.72 1.33
N SER A 262 2.11 -26.40 1.26
CA SER A 262 1.85 -27.59 2.08
C SER A 262 2.78 -28.77 1.75
N GLY A 263 3.29 -28.83 0.51
CA GLY A 263 4.28 -29.81 0.08
C GLY A 263 5.68 -29.53 0.63
N VAL A 264 6.04 -28.25 0.78
CA VAL A 264 7.36 -27.79 1.27
C VAL A 264 7.47 -27.89 2.79
N SER A 265 6.37 -27.69 3.52
CA SER A 265 6.34 -27.55 4.98
C SER A 265 6.60 -28.84 5.78
N LYS A 266 6.72 -30.02 5.16
CA LYS A 266 6.68 -31.31 5.88
C LYS A 266 8.03 -31.77 6.48
N VAL A 267 9.16 -31.14 6.15
CA VAL A 267 10.50 -31.65 6.52
C VAL A 267 11.51 -30.54 6.92
N GLY A 268 11.09 -29.29 7.08
CA GLY A 268 12.02 -28.16 7.21
C GLY A 268 12.38 -27.74 8.63
N GLU A 269 13.58 -27.13 8.77
CA GLU A 269 14.07 -26.47 9.99
C GLU A 269 13.17 -25.26 10.38
N GLU A 270 13.22 -24.79 11.63
CA GLU A 270 12.37 -23.69 12.14
C GLU A 270 12.44 -22.41 11.27
N ASN A 271 13.59 -22.11 10.68
CA ASN A 271 13.75 -20.97 9.77
C ASN A 271 13.02 -21.14 8.43
N GLU A 272 13.03 -22.35 7.85
CA GLU A 272 12.31 -22.64 6.61
C GLU A 272 10.79 -22.58 6.84
N GLN A 273 10.33 -23.00 8.03
CA GLN A 273 8.92 -22.88 8.42
C GLN A 273 8.50 -21.40 8.57
N ASN A 274 9.37 -20.57 9.13
CA ASN A 274 9.14 -19.12 9.24
C ASN A 274 9.10 -18.43 7.87
N GLU A 275 9.96 -18.82 6.93
CA GLU A 275 9.92 -18.33 5.55
C GLU A 275 8.61 -18.74 4.84
N VAL A 276 8.23 -20.01 4.93
CA VAL A 276 6.96 -20.51 4.36
C VAL A 276 5.76 -19.76 4.96
N ARG A 277 5.77 -19.49 6.27
CA ARG A 277 4.74 -18.69 6.93
C ARG A 277 4.72 -17.26 6.41
N ALA A 278 5.87 -16.61 6.26
CA ALA A 278 5.97 -15.26 5.71
C ALA A 278 5.37 -15.21 4.29
N ILE A 279 5.76 -16.14 3.42
CA ILE A 279 5.27 -16.21 2.04
C ILE A 279 3.75 -16.36 2.01
N ARG A 280 3.21 -17.31 2.79
CA ARG A 280 1.75 -17.53 2.88
C ARG A 280 1.04 -16.24 3.32
N SER A 281 1.44 -15.67 4.45
CA SER A 281 0.75 -14.53 5.04
C SER A 281 0.79 -13.28 4.15
N PHE A 282 1.94 -12.97 3.53
CA PHE A 282 2.05 -11.80 2.65
C PHE A 282 1.33 -11.98 1.32
N LEU A 283 1.30 -13.19 0.74
CA LEU A 283 0.51 -13.45 -0.48
C LEU A 283 -0.99 -13.41 -0.18
N GLU A 284 -1.45 -14.02 0.91
CA GLU A 284 -2.84 -13.94 1.35
C GLU A 284 -3.25 -12.47 1.58
N LEU A 285 -2.42 -11.69 2.27
CA LEU A 285 -2.63 -10.25 2.43
C LEU A 285 -2.76 -9.56 1.07
N ARG A 286 -1.84 -9.82 0.13
CA ARG A 286 -1.84 -9.21 -1.21
C ARG A 286 -3.10 -9.53 -2.02
N PHE A 287 -3.54 -10.78 -2.03
CA PHE A 287 -4.75 -11.20 -2.76
C PHE A 287 -6.02 -10.69 -2.10
N HIS A 288 -6.11 -10.68 -0.77
CA HIS A 288 -7.25 -10.07 -0.09
C HIS A 288 -7.30 -8.55 -0.31
N THR A 289 -6.17 -7.85 -0.30
CA THR A 289 -6.09 -6.44 -0.70
C THR A 289 -6.61 -6.24 -2.11
N LEU A 290 -6.25 -7.10 -3.07
CA LEU A 290 -6.82 -7.05 -4.42
C LEU A 290 -8.35 -7.21 -4.40
N ILE A 291 -8.90 -8.19 -3.70
CA ILE A 291 -10.36 -8.36 -3.56
C ILE A 291 -11.02 -7.07 -3.04
N SER A 292 -10.45 -6.45 -2.00
CA SER A 292 -10.99 -5.18 -1.48
C SER A 292 -10.92 -4.03 -2.49
N ARG A 293 -9.88 -3.98 -3.32
CA ARG A 293 -9.78 -3.01 -4.42
C ARG A 293 -10.85 -3.24 -5.48
N LEU A 294 -11.13 -4.49 -5.83
CA LEU A 294 -12.22 -4.83 -6.76
C LEU A 294 -13.57 -4.38 -6.21
N PHE A 295 -13.84 -4.62 -4.93
CA PHE A 295 -15.05 -4.13 -4.27
C PHE A 295 -15.12 -2.60 -4.30
N GLY A 296 -14.06 -1.91 -3.89
CA GLY A 296 -14.00 -0.45 -3.86
C GLY A 296 -14.19 0.18 -5.25
N LEU A 297 -13.50 -0.34 -6.27
CA LEU A 297 -13.67 0.12 -7.66
C LEU A 297 -15.07 -0.19 -8.19
N GLY A 298 -15.63 -1.35 -7.83
CA GLY A 298 -17.02 -1.69 -8.14
C GLY A 298 -18.00 -0.68 -7.54
N PHE A 299 -17.85 -0.33 -6.26
CA PHE A 299 -18.66 0.72 -5.61
C PHE A 299 -18.49 2.08 -6.28
N PHE A 300 -17.27 2.45 -6.64
CA PHE A 300 -17.00 3.69 -7.36
C PHE A 300 -17.76 3.73 -8.69
N TYR A 301 -17.59 2.72 -9.53
CA TYR A 301 -18.18 2.68 -10.87
C TYR A 301 -19.71 2.54 -10.85
N ILE A 302 -20.29 1.76 -9.93
CA ILE A 302 -21.75 1.65 -9.83
C ILE A 302 -22.38 2.95 -9.30
N SER A 303 -21.69 3.66 -8.41
CA SER A 303 -22.15 4.96 -7.91
C SER A 303 -22.06 6.02 -9.00
N LEU A 304 -20.99 6.00 -9.81
CA LEU A 304 -20.84 6.88 -10.97
C LEU A 304 -21.92 6.62 -12.04
N PHE A 305 -22.23 5.35 -12.30
CA PHE A 305 -23.33 4.95 -13.18
C PHE A 305 -24.67 5.51 -12.68
N GLU A 306 -24.96 5.38 -11.38
CA GLU A 306 -26.19 5.91 -10.78
C GLU A 306 -26.26 7.44 -10.88
N ALA A 307 -25.16 8.13 -10.55
CA ALA A 307 -25.07 9.59 -10.65
C ALA A 307 -25.35 10.09 -12.07
N ARG A 308 -24.79 9.41 -13.09
CA ARG A 308 -25.01 9.74 -14.51
C ARG A 308 -26.47 9.54 -14.92
N ASN A 309 -27.11 8.45 -14.47
CA ASN A 309 -28.53 8.20 -14.75
C ASN A 309 -29.43 9.29 -14.15
N VAL A 310 -29.13 9.73 -12.93
CA VAL A 310 -29.90 10.77 -12.22
C VAL A 310 -29.73 12.13 -12.86
N ALA A 311 -28.52 12.45 -13.34
CA ALA A 311 -28.25 13.70 -14.05
C ALA A 311 -28.90 13.77 -15.44
N GLY A 312 -29.53 12.69 -15.93
CA GLY A 312 -30.13 12.63 -17.26
C GLY A 312 -29.12 12.78 -18.40
N GLN A 313 -27.82 12.64 -18.12
CA GLN A 313 -26.76 12.84 -19.10
C GLN A 313 -26.60 11.57 -19.94
N SER A 314 -27.28 11.53 -21.09
CA SER A 314 -27.02 10.56 -22.16
C SER A 314 -25.70 10.88 -22.89
N LYS A 315 -24.58 10.96 -22.18
CA LYS A 315 -23.27 11.00 -22.84
C LYS A 315 -22.87 9.57 -23.21
N LEU A 316 -22.79 9.30 -24.52
CA LEU A 316 -22.34 8.03 -25.11
C LEU A 316 -20.85 7.70 -24.86
N GLY A 317 -20.12 8.54 -24.10
CA GLY A 317 -18.70 8.35 -23.83
C GLY A 317 -18.42 7.29 -22.77
N ALA A 318 -17.50 6.37 -23.09
CA ALA A 318 -16.95 5.41 -22.13
C ALA A 318 -16.04 6.08 -21.08
N ASP A 319 -15.52 7.28 -21.37
CA ASP A 319 -14.77 8.08 -20.40
C ASP A 319 -15.72 8.92 -19.54
N PHE A 320 -15.42 9.02 -18.25
CA PHE A 320 -16.16 9.85 -17.31
C PHE A 320 -15.46 11.19 -17.10
N CYS A 321 -16.25 12.26 -16.93
CA CYS A 321 -15.75 13.60 -16.65
C CYS A 321 -15.51 13.76 -15.14
N GLN A 322 -14.57 14.62 -14.76
CA GLN A 322 -14.31 14.97 -13.36
C GLN A 322 -15.56 15.56 -12.68
N ASP A 323 -16.41 16.25 -13.43
CA ASP A 323 -17.71 16.78 -12.96
C ASP A 323 -18.73 15.70 -12.59
N GLU A 324 -18.60 14.48 -13.13
CA GLU A 324 -19.49 13.37 -12.77
C GLU A 324 -19.06 12.73 -11.44
N VAL A 325 -17.77 12.80 -11.11
CA VAL A 325 -17.23 12.34 -9.83
C VAL A 325 -17.71 13.22 -8.69
N THR A 326 -17.75 14.55 -8.88
CA THR A 326 -18.27 15.49 -7.85
C THR A 326 -19.77 15.29 -7.59
N GLN A 327 -20.52 14.81 -8.59
CA GLN A 327 -21.94 14.48 -8.47
C GLN A 327 -22.21 13.16 -7.72
N MET A 328 -21.20 12.31 -7.49
CA MET A 328 -21.37 11.07 -6.73
C MET A 328 -21.86 11.32 -5.29
N GLY A 329 -21.60 12.50 -4.71
CA GLY A 329 -22.16 12.89 -3.42
C GLY A 329 -23.71 12.85 -3.39
N ASN A 330 -24.36 13.08 -4.53
CA ASN A 330 -25.82 12.99 -4.65
C ASN A 330 -26.34 11.56 -4.53
N VAL A 331 -25.51 10.55 -4.76
CA VAL A 331 -25.87 9.14 -4.58
C VAL A 331 -26.18 8.82 -3.11
N ILE A 332 -25.55 9.53 -2.17
CA ILE A 332 -25.89 9.42 -0.74
C ILE A 332 -27.31 9.94 -0.48
N ASN A 333 -27.73 11.01 -1.16
CA ASN A 333 -29.10 11.50 -1.07
C ASN A 333 -30.10 10.49 -1.66
N ILE A 334 -29.74 9.76 -2.72
CA ILE A 334 -30.57 8.68 -3.27
C ILE A 334 -30.73 7.54 -2.25
N LEU A 335 -29.65 7.14 -1.59
CA LEU A 335 -29.69 6.14 -0.50
C LEU A 335 -30.62 6.58 0.65
N LEU A 336 -30.63 7.86 0.99
CA LEU A 336 -31.46 8.45 2.04
C LEU A 336 -32.94 8.57 1.64
N THR A 337 -33.23 8.93 0.40
CA THR A 337 -34.58 9.33 -0.03
C THR A 337 -35.38 8.23 -0.71
N THR A 338 -34.72 7.16 -1.19
CA THR A 338 -35.41 6.07 -1.89
C THR A 338 -35.98 5.05 -0.91
N PRO A 339 -37.32 4.91 -0.82
CA PRO A 339 -37.95 3.95 0.08
C PRO A 339 -37.62 2.50 -0.31
N ASP A 340 -37.58 1.58 0.66
CA ASP A 340 -37.12 0.20 0.45
C ASP A 340 -37.89 -0.56 -0.65
N ASN A 341 -39.18 -0.27 -0.82
CA ASN A 341 -40.03 -0.88 -1.85
C ASN A 341 -39.70 -0.42 -3.29
N GLN A 342 -38.90 0.63 -3.46
CA GLN A 342 -38.47 1.17 -4.75
C GLN A 342 -37.00 0.85 -5.09
N ARG A 343 -36.32 0.07 -4.24
CA ARG A 343 -34.89 -0.29 -4.38
C ARG A 343 -34.65 -1.49 -5.31
N ASN A 344 -35.23 -1.44 -6.51
CA ASN A 344 -35.12 -2.49 -7.54
C ASN A 344 -34.10 -2.17 -8.65
N SER A 345 -33.22 -1.17 -8.44
CA SER A 345 -32.18 -0.83 -9.41
C SER A 345 -30.94 -1.74 -9.30
N HIS A 346 -30.11 -1.72 -10.36
CA HIS A 346 -28.81 -2.40 -10.35
C HIS A 346 -27.89 -1.88 -9.22
N PHE A 347 -27.95 -0.57 -8.93
CA PHE A 347 -27.21 0.04 -7.84
C PHE A 347 -27.58 -0.59 -6.49
N PHE A 348 -28.87 -0.62 -6.11
CA PHE A 348 -29.28 -1.21 -4.84
C PHE A 348 -28.99 -2.71 -4.74
N THR A 349 -29.08 -3.44 -5.87
CA THR A 349 -28.71 -4.86 -5.92
C THR A 349 -27.23 -5.05 -5.63
N PHE A 350 -26.36 -4.21 -6.22
CA PHE A 350 -24.93 -4.21 -5.96
C PHE A 350 -24.61 -3.90 -4.49
N ILE A 351 -25.21 -2.85 -3.93
CA ILE A 351 -25.04 -2.48 -2.50
C ILE A 351 -25.50 -3.62 -1.59
N ARG A 352 -26.63 -4.28 -1.87
CA ARG A 352 -27.12 -5.39 -1.06
C ARG A 352 -26.15 -6.57 -1.05
N HIS A 353 -25.52 -6.85 -2.19
CA HIS A 353 -24.60 -7.98 -2.33
C HIS A 353 -23.22 -7.71 -1.70
N PHE A 354 -22.60 -6.56 -2.02
CA PHE A 354 -21.23 -6.26 -1.60
C PHE A 354 -21.14 -5.36 -0.35
N GLY A 355 -22.20 -4.62 -0.01
CA GLY A 355 -22.17 -3.55 1.01
C GLY A 355 -21.83 -4.03 2.42
N LYS A 356 -22.19 -5.28 2.76
CA LYS A 356 -21.74 -5.93 4.01
C LYS A 356 -20.35 -6.56 3.86
N ARG A 357 -20.09 -7.22 2.73
CA ARG A 357 -18.85 -7.97 2.48
C ARG A 357 -17.60 -7.07 2.47
N TYR A 358 -17.73 -5.84 1.99
CA TYR A 358 -16.60 -4.93 1.88
C TYR A 358 -15.98 -4.50 3.22
N PRO A 359 -16.73 -3.93 4.17
CA PRO A 359 -16.17 -3.60 5.49
C PRO A 359 -15.71 -4.84 6.26
N ASP A 360 -16.36 -5.99 6.09
CA ASP A 360 -15.90 -7.27 6.67
C ASP A 360 -14.54 -7.68 6.09
N LYS A 361 -14.36 -7.55 4.76
CA LYS A 361 -13.09 -7.84 4.09
C LYS A 361 -11.97 -6.90 4.51
N LEU A 362 -12.25 -5.60 4.68
CA LEU A 362 -11.26 -4.63 5.16
C LEU A 362 -10.77 -4.97 6.57
N GLN A 363 -11.66 -5.40 7.46
CA GLN A 363 -11.29 -5.86 8.81
C GLN A 363 -10.38 -7.09 8.76
N GLU A 364 -10.73 -8.09 7.93
CA GLU A 364 -9.90 -9.28 7.74
C GLU A 364 -8.49 -8.92 7.25
N ILE A 365 -8.37 -7.98 6.31
CA ILE A 365 -7.08 -7.50 5.80
C ILE A 365 -6.25 -6.84 6.90
N LEU A 366 -6.87 -6.01 7.75
CA LEU A 366 -6.17 -5.38 8.88
C LEU A 366 -5.70 -6.41 9.92
N ALA A 367 -6.51 -7.42 10.20
CA ALA A 367 -6.11 -8.52 11.08
C ALA A 367 -4.90 -9.28 10.50
N ARG A 368 -4.93 -9.62 9.21
CA ARG A 368 -3.81 -10.26 8.51
C ARG A 368 -2.57 -9.39 8.46
N PHE A 369 -2.74 -8.08 8.31
CA PHE A 369 -1.63 -7.13 8.42
C PHE A 369 -0.96 -7.23 9.78
N VAL A 370 -1.73 -7.19 10.87
CA VAL A 370 -1.22 -7.37 12.25
C VAL A 370 -0.48 -8.71 12.38
N GLU A 371 -1.04 -9.81 11.88
CA GLU A 371 -0.36 -11.11 11.89
C GLU A 371 1.00 -11.06 11.17
N CYS A 372 1.06 -10.45 9.98
CA CYS A 372 2.29 -10.31 9.21
C CYS A 372 3.38 -9.55 9.98
N THR A 373 3.01 -8.56 10.79
CA THR A 373 3.97 -7.78 11.60
C THR A 373 4.67 -8.59 12.68
N THR A 374 4.10 -9.74 13.08
CA THR A 374 4.64 -10.60 14.14
C THR A 374 5.56 -11.71 13.64
N ILE A 375 5.66 -11.89 12.32
CA ILE A 375 6.47 -12.94 11.70
C ILE A 375 7.95 -12.58 11.83
N LYS A 376 8.77 -13.58 12.14
CA LYS A 376 10.24 -13.46 12.20
C LYS A 376 10.86 -14.16 11.00
N LEU A 377 11.99 -13.65 10.52
CA LEU A 377 12.77 -14.25 9.44
C LEU A 377 14.25 -14.26 9.84
N GLU A 378 14.89 -15.43 9.79
CA GLU A 378 16.30 -15.64 10.15
C GLU A 378 16.70 -15.00 11.50
N TYR A 379 15.87 -15.21 12.53
CA TYR A 379 16.05 -14.67 13.90
C TYR A 379 15.99 -13.14 14.07
N ASN A 380 15.58 -12.39 13.04
CA ASN A 380 15.40 -10.94 13.15
C ASN A 380 14.00 -10.58 13.66
N ASP A 381 13.94 -9.87 14.79
CA ASP A 381 12.69 -9.50 15.46
C ASP A 381 11.82 -8.46 14.72
N CYS A 382 12.34 -7.75 13.70
CA CYS A 382 11.56 -7.06 12.66
C CYS A 382 12.51 -6.49 11.57
N ILE A 383 12.14 -6.31 10.30
CA ILE A 383 11.15 -5.35 9.80
C ILE A 383 10.47 -5.90 8.53
N ALA A 384 9.15 -6.03 8.55
CA ALA A 384 8.30 -5.62 7.42
C ALA A 384 6.85 -5.46 7.89
N PRO A 385 6.21 -4.34 7.52
CA PRO A 385 5.63 -4.23 6.20
C PRO A 385 6.35 -3.19 5.36
N LEU A 386 6.33 -3.38 4.05
CA LEU A 386 6.85 -2.41 3.11
C LEU A 386 6.06 -1.11 3.17
N ARG A 387 6.66 0.02 2.75
CA ARG A 387 5.94 1.30 2.63
C ARG A 387 4.59 1.13 1.90
N PRO A 388 4.49 0.46 0.73
CA PRO A 388 3.20 0.27 0.06
C PRO A 388 2.15 -0.45 0.93
N ILE A 389 2.54 -1.51 1.65
CA ILE A 389 1.63 -2.28 2.51
C ILE A 389 1.15 -1.42 3.69
N VAL A 390 2.04 -0.62 4.28
CA VAL A 390 1.68 0.31 5.36
C VAL A 390 0.71 1.39 4.87
N LEU A 391 0.96 1.97 3.70
CA LEU A 391 0.05 2.96 3.12
C LEU A 391 -1.32 2.36 2.78
N GLU A 392 -1.34 1.12 2.29
CA GLU A 392 -2.56 0.36 2.06
C GLU A 392 -3.34 0.11 3.35
N SER A 393 -2.69 -0.25 4.46
CA SER A 393 -3.38 -0.47 5.74
C SER A 393 -4.01 0.81 6.30
N ILE A 394 -3.36 1.97 6.13
CA ILE A 394 -3.96 3.27 6.47
C ILE A 394 -5.21 3.52 5.61
N ASN A 395 -5.14 3.27 4.31
CA ASN A 395 -6.28 3.41 3.40
C ASN A 395 -7.43 2.46 3.77
N HIS A 396 -7.14 1.24 4.22
CA HIS A 396 -8.16 0.32 4.72
C HIS A 396 -8.82 0.84 6.00
N CYS A 397 -8.04 1.41 6.93
CA CYS A 397 -8.59 2.08 8.12
C CYS A 397 -9.49 3.25 7.71
N LYS A 398 -9.02 4.11 6.79
CA LYS A 398 -9.80 5.24 6.23
C LYS A 398 -11.15 4.77 5.70
N ASN A 399 -11.16 3.75 4.85
CA ASN A 399 -12.37 3.27 4.20
C ASN A 399 -13.37 2.67 5.21
N ILE A 400 -12.89 2.07 6.31
CA ILE A 400 -13.75 1.63 7.42
C ILE A 400 -14.39 2.83 8.13
N VAL A 401 -13.64 3.92 8.37
CA VAL A 401 -14.20 5.15 8.96
C VAL A 401 -15.25 5.76 8.04
N GLU A 402 -14.95 5.89 6.74
CA GLU A 402 -15.88 6.42 5.74
C GLU A 402 -17.14 5.57 5.63
N ASN A 403 -17.03 4.24 5.68
CA ASN A 403 -18.19 3.35 5.67
C ASN A 403 -19.07 3.57 6.91
N ASN A 404 -18.48 3.71 8.10
CA ASN A 404 -19.22 4.03 9.32
C ASN A 404 -19.88 5.41 9.25
N LEU A 405 -19.20 6.42 8.69
CA LEU A 405 -19.77 7.76 8.47
C LEU A 405 -20.99 7.71 7.56
N VAL A 406 -20.92 7.00 6.43
CA VAL A 406 -22.06 6.82 5.52
C VAL A 406 -23.19 6.08 6.23
N ARG A 407 -22.89 4.99 6.96
CA ARG A 407 -23.90 4.23 7.71
C ARG A 407 -24.60 5.08 8.77
N PHE A 408 -23.83 5.87 9.51
CA PHE A 408 -24.36 6.79 10.52
C PHE A 408 -25.26 7.85 9.88
N LYS A 409 -24.84 8.46 8.76
CA LYS A 409 -25.67 9.43 8.03
C LYS A 409 -26.97 8.81 7.52
N VAL A 410 -26.93 7.58 7.01
CA VAL A 410 -28.09 6.94 6.37
C VAL A 410 -29.07 6.34 7.39
N SER A 411 -28.56 5.78 8.48
CA SER A 411 -29.37 4.96 9.41
C SER A 411 -29.34 5.41 10.86
N GLY A 412 -28.55 6.43 11.20
CA GLY A 412 -28.27 6.83 12.58
C GLY A 412 -27.48 5.80 13.38
N ARG A 413 -26.99 4.73 12.75
CA ARG A 413 -26.33 3.60 13.42
C ARG A 413 -24.92 3.36 12.88
N LEU A 414 -24.01 2.98 13.78
CA LEU A 414 -22.66 2.53 13.45
C LEU A 414 -22.64 1.06 13.04
N HIS A 415 -21.53 0.57 12.49
CA HIS A 415 -21.35 -0.84 12.15
C HIS A 415 -21.54 -1.76 13.38
N ALA A 416 -21.99 -3.00 13.18
CA ALA A 416 -22.19 -3.93 14.31
C ALA A 416 -20.88 -4.25 15.03
N ASN A 417 -19.79 -4.39 14.27
CA ASN A 417 -18.45 -4.68 14.77
C ASN A 417 -17.62 -3.40 15.00
N PHE A 418 -18.26 -2.27 15.31
CA PHE A 418 -17.57 -0.99 15.45
C PHE A 418 -16.44 -1.03 16.49
N ASP A 419 -16.67 -1.71 17.62
CA ASP A 419 -15.68 -1.80 18.69
C ASP A 419 -14.48 -2.68 18.28
N GLU A 420 -14.72 -3.80 17.61
CA GLU A 420 -13.67 -4.65 17.03
C GLU A 420 -12.84 -3.89 15.99
N GLN A 421 -13.47 -3.06 15.16
CA GLN A 421 -12.78 -2.19 14.20
C GLN A 421 -11.83 -1.21 14.90
N CYS A 422 -12.28 -0.60 16.00
CA CYS A 422 -11.44 0.30 16.81
C CYS A 422 -10.26 -0.45 17.45
N ASP A 423 -10.49 -1.65 17.96
CA ASP A 423 -9.43 -2.49 18.54
C ASP A 423 -8.39 -2.90 17.50
N LEU A 424 -8.83 -3.25 16.29
CA LEU A 424 -7.92 -3.54 15.16
C LEU A 424 -7.08 -2.32 14.79
N PHE A 425 -7.65 -1.11 14.76
CA PHE A 425 -6.88 0.10 14.49
C PHE A 425 -5.79 0.33 15.54
N ARG A 426 -6.13 0.16 16.83
CA ARG A 426 -5.15 0.26 17.93
C ARG A 426 -4.04 -0.77 17.78
N GLN A 427 -4.37 -2.02 17.43
CA GLN A 427 -3.38 -3.07 17.18
C GLN A 427 -2.46 -2.70 16.00
N CYS A 428 -3.01 -2.28 14.86
CA CYS A 428 -2.23 -1.82 13.71
C CYS A 428 -1.28 -0.67 14.09
N ALA A 429 -1.79 0.34 14.80
CA ALA A 429 -1.00 1.50 15.19
C ALA A 429 0.10 1.12 16.19
N HIS A 430 -0.19 0.21 17.13
CA HIS A 430 0.78 -0.33 18.07
C HIS A 430 1.90 -1.08 17.34
N GLN A 431 1.56 -1.99 16.42
CA GLN A 431 2.57 -2.74 15.65
C GLN A 431 3.45 -1.83 14.79
N LEU A 432 2.88 -0.79 14.18
CA LEU A 432 3.67 0.21 13.45
C LEU A 432 4.62 1.00 14.37
N ALA A 433 4.20 1.29 15.60
CA ALA A 433 5.07 1.96 16.58
C ALA A 433 6.20 1.02 17.06
N THR A 434 5.92 -0.28 17.27
CA THR A 434 6.94 -1.24 17.73
C THR A 434 8.04 -1.47 16.69
N MET A 435 7.72 -1.34 15.40
CA MET A 435 8.73 -1.38 14.32
C MET A 435 9.76 -0.24 14.37
N VAL A 436 9.42 0.84 15.08
CA VAL A 436 10.24 2.05 15.19
C VAL A 436 10.89 2.16 16.57
N SER A 437 10.31 1.52 17.59
CA SER A 437 10.80 1.56 18.97
C SER A 437 12.11 0.78 19.12
N LEU A 438 13.22 1.44 18.78
CA LEU A 438 14.56 1.05 19.16
C LEU A 438 14.87 1.63 20.56
N PRO A 439 15.69 0.95 21.39
CA PRO A 439 16.14 1.50 22.67
C PRO A 439 16.79 2.88 22.46
N GLY A 440 16.24 3.94 23.08
CA GLY A 440 16.75 5.31 22.99
C GLY A 440 16.19 6.17 21.84
N CYS A 441 15.29 5.66 21.00
CA CYS A 441 14.59 6.46 19.99
C CYS A 441 13.13 6.68 20.38
N ALA A 442 12.79 7.89 20.82
CA ALA A 442 11.40 8.28 21.04
C ALA A 442 10.63 8.26 19.71
N LEU A 443 9.37 7.80 19.73
CA LEU A 443 8.49 7.77 18.54
C LEU A 443 8.42 9.14 17.86
N ASP A 444 8.43 10.22 18.64
CA ASP A 444 8.46 11.59 18.12
C ASP A 444 9.74 11.89 17.36
N LYS A 445 10.92 11.47 17.84
CA LYS A 445 12.17 11.69 17.11
C LYS A 445 12.15 10.98 15.75
N ALA A 446 11.61 9.76 15.70
CA ALA A 446 11.45 9.03 14.45
C ALA A 446 10.42 9.68 13.51
N PHE A 447 9.33 10.20 14.05
CA PHE A 447 8.35 10.98 13.29
C PHE A 447 8.98 12.23 12.66
N HIS A 448 9.73 13.02 13.43
CA HIS A 448 10.44 14.19 12.92
C HIS A 448 11.53 13.85 11.89
N SER A 449 12.06 12.62 11.89
CA SER A 449 13.00 12.12 10.87
C SER A 449 12.33 11.64 9.57
N GLY A 450 10.99 11.70 9.48
CA GLY A 450 10.22 11.27 8.30
C GLY A 450 10.04 9.75 8.21
N CYS A 451 10.02 9.03 9.34
CA CYS A 451 9.79 7.59 9.35
C CYS A 451 8.32 7.26 9.05
N VAL A 452 8.07 6.57 7.92
CA VAL A 452 6.72 6.16 7.47
C VAL A 452 5.96 5.44 8.57
N TYR A 453 6.56 4.44 9.22
CA TYR A 453 5.88 3.65 10.26
C TYR A 453 5.36 4.51 11.43
N SER A 454 6.18 5.46 11.91
CA SER A 454 5.76 6.36 12.99
C SER A 454 4.66 7.32 12.56
N ALA A 455 4.74 7.86 11.34
CA ALA A 455 3.70 8.72 10.78
C ALA A 455 2.38 7.95 10.60
N SER A 456 2.46 6.74 10.04
CA SER A 456 1.32 5.85 9.85
C SER A 456 0.66 5.45 11.17
N SER A 457 1.47 5.16 12.20
CA SER A 457 0.95 4.92 13.55
C SER A 457 0.16 6.14 14.08
N LYS A 458 0.71 7.35 13.98
CA LYS A 458 0.01 8.59 14.38
C LYS A 458 -1.28 8.82 13.57
N MET A 459 -1.26 8.55 12.26
CA MET A 459 -2.43 8.68 11.41
C MET A 459 -3.55 7.72 11.83
N ILE A 460 -3.23 6.45 12.08
CA ILE A 460 -4.23 5.47 12.53
C ILE A 460 -4.80 5.86 13.91
N HIS A 461 -3.99 6.41 14.82
CA HIS A 461 -4.52 6.99 16.07
C HIS A 461 -5.51 8.12 15.82
N GLY A 462 -5.22 9.04 14.89
CA GLY A 462 -6.18 10.09 14.50
C GLY A 462 -7.50 9.52 13.94
N LEU A 463 -7.44 8.41 13.19
CA LEU A 463 -8.64 7.70 12.74
C LEU A 463 -9.40 7.04 13.90
N CYS A 464 -8.71 6.50 14.91
CA CYS A 464 -9.33 6.02 16.15
C CYS A 464 -10.08 7.14 16.89
N ASP A 465 -9.49 8.33 16.98
CA ASP A 465 -10.10 9.47 17.66
C ASP A 465 -11.37 9.96 16.95
N LEU A 466 -11.35 9.94 15.61
CA LEU A 466 -12.51 10.23 14.77
C LEU A 466 -13.62 9.19 15.01
N MET A 467 -13.28 7.91 15.01
CA MET A 467 -14.21 6.83 15.37
C MET A 467 -14.78 7.04 16.78
N GLY A 468 -13.94 7.30 17.78
CA GLY A 468 -14.39 7.58 19.15
C GLY A 468 -15.36 8.77 19.24
N SER A 469 -15.14 9.80 18.43
CA SER A 469 -16.05 10.95 18.32
C SER A 469 -17.38 10.58 17.68
N LEU A 470 -17.39 9.74 16.65
CA LEU A 470 -18.62 9.19 16.05
C LEU A 470 -19.42 8.34 17.02
N LYS A 471 -18.74 7.53 17.85
CA LYS A 471 -19.39 6.75 18.93
C LYS A 471 -20.13 7.66 19.91
N ARG A 472 -19.48 8.74 20.35
CA ARG A 472 -20.10 9.76 21.24
C ARG A 472 -21.29 10.46 20.60
N GLN A 473 -21.19 10.82 19.31
CA GLN A 473 -22.32 11.44 18.59
C GLN A 473 -23.52 10.49 18.47
N THR A 474 -23.25 9.20 18.22
CA THR A 474 -24.31 8.18 18.11
C THR A 474 -25.06 7.99 19.44
N SER A 475 -24.35 7.97 20.58
CA SER A 475 -25.01 7.91 21.89
C SER A 475 -25.90 9.13 22.16
N LEU A 476 -25.45 10.34 21.78
CA LEU A 476 -26.26 11.54 21.94
C LEU A 476 -27.56 11.46 21.14
N VAL A 477 -27.51 11.05 19.87
CA VAL A 477 -28.71 10.89 19.02
C VAL A 477 -29.68 9.86 19.62
N GLN A 478 -29.17 8.73 20.12
CA GLN A 478 -30.02 7.72 20.77
C GLN A 478 -30.66 8.22 22.07
N ASP A 479 -29.98 9.09 22.81
CA ASP A 479 -30.54 9.68 24.02
C ASP A 479 -31.60 10.75 23.69
N TRP A 480 -31.41 11.55 22.63
CA TRP A 480 -32.45 12.44 22.10
C TRP A 480 -33.70 11.68 21.63
N ASP A 481 -33.54 10.57 20.90
CA ASP A 481 -34.67 9.74 20.47
C ASP A 481 -35.44 9.14 21.65
N LYS A 482 -34.76 8.80 22.75
CA LYS A 482 -35.41 8.34 24.00
C LYS A 482 -36.16 9.46 24.71
N VAL A 483 -35.60 10.66 24.75
CA VAL A 483 -36.24 11.85 25.36
C VAL A 483 -37.46 12.30 24.55
N ILE A 484 -37.42 12.20 23.23
CA ILE A 484 -38.56 12.52 22.35
C ILE A 484 -39.64 11.43 22.39
N ALA A 485 -39.27 10.17 22.68
CA ALA A 485 -40.21 9.05 22.81
C ALA A 485 -40.93 8.98 24.18
N GLU A 486 -40.62 9.88 25.13
CA GLU A 486 -41.38 9.96 26.39
C GLU A 486 -42.72 10.70 26.19
N PRO A 487 -43.88 10.16 26.64
CA PRO A 487 -45.19 10.65 26.20
C PRO A 487 -45.64 11.98 26.84
N ASN A 488 -44.83 12.61 27.70
CA ASN A 488 -45.29 13.70 28.56
C ASN A 488 -44.35 14.91 28.54
N THR A 489 -44.27 15.61 27.40
CA THR A 489 -43.85 17.02 27.42
C THR A 489 -44.62 17.82 26.37
N PRO A 490 -45.33 18.90 26.75
CA PRO A 490 -46.18 19.65 25.84
C PRO A 490 -45.32 20.49 24.88
N THR A 491 -45.55 20.26 23.58
CA THR A 491 -45.38 21.18 22.45
C THR A 491 -44.57 22.47 22.70
N LEU A 492 -43.35 22.49 22.16
CA LEU A 492 -42.85 23.67 21.47
C LEU A 492 -42.23 23.20 20.14
N PHE A 493 -43.05 23.32 19.09
CA PHE A 493 -42.62 23.21 17.70
C PHE A 493 -41.55 24.27 17.44
N ASN A 494 -40.34 23.82 17.18
CA ASN A 494 -39.41 24.38 16.20
C ASN A 494 -38.38 23.29 15.89
N MET A 495 -38.73 22.41 14.94
CA MET A 495 -37.74 21.58 14.25
C MET A 495 -36.75 22.53 13.57
N PRO A 496 -35.45 22.49 13.87
CA PRO A 496 -34.47 23.06 12.97
C PRO A 496 -34.43 22.14 11.75
N THR A 497 -34.93 22.61 10.61
CA THR A 497 -34.77 21.98 9.28
C THR A 497 -33.32 22.02 8.79
N THR A 498 -32.37 22.06 9.71
CA THR A 498 -30.95 22.03 9.50
C THR A 498 -30.43 20.96 10.44
N MET A 499 -29.99 19.82 9.88
CA MET A 499 -28.93 19.08 10.55
C MET A 499 -27.87 20.10 10.97
N PRO A 500 -27.28 20.00 12.18
CA PRO A 500 -26.11 20.80 12.45
C PRO A 500 -25.14 20.49 11.32
N ALA A 501 -24.78 21.53 10.56
CA ALA A 501 -23.60 21.45 9.72
C ALA A 501 -22.51 20.80 10.58
N MET A 502 -21.82 19.79 10.03
CA MET A 502 -20.64 19.24 10.71
C MET A 502 -19.87 20.42 11.31
N PRO A 503 -19.65 20.45 12.64
CA PRO A 503 -18.80 21.50 13.15
C PRO A 503 -17.47 21.36 12.40
N ASN A 504 -17.01 22.46 11.81
CA ASN A 504 -15.59 22.58 11.50
C ASN A 504 -14.85 22.12 12.75
N ILE A 505 -13.92 21.19 12.59
CA ILE A 505 -13.10 20.64 13.67
C ILE A 505 -12.15 21.75 14.11
N SER A 506 -12.71 22.78 14.74
CA SER A 506 -12.02 23.89 15.36
C SER A 506 -12.45 23.88 16.82
N SER A 507 -11.53 23.39 17.65
CA SER A 507 -11.43 23.61 19.09
C SER A 507 -12.62 23.20 19.95
N VAL A 508 -12.44 22.18 20.79
CA VAL A 508 -12.33 22.36 22.25
C VAL A 508 -11.61 21.12 22.81
N THR A 509 -10.31 21.25 23.05
CA THR A 509 -9.56 20.71 24.19
C THR A 509 -8.11 21.12 23.99
N THR A 510 -7.69 22.14 24.73
CA THR A 510 -6.30 22.54 24.92
C THR A 510 -5.62 21.46 25.74
N ASP A 511 -5.08 20.45 25.06
CA ASP A 511 -3.92 19.68 25.50
C ASP A 511 -3.21 19.18 24.24
N ALA A 512 -1.89 19.34 24.24
CA ALA A 512 -1.05 19.27 23.06
C ALA A 512 -1.08 17.89 22.37
N THR A 513 -1.93 17.72 21.33
CA THR A 513 -1.72 16.78 20.19
C THR A 513 -2.84 16.81 19.12
N SER A 514 -3.75 17.80 19.08
CA SER A 514 -4.79 17.81 18.04
C SER A 514 -4.25 18.28 16.68
N MET A 515 -3.91 17.35 15.79
CA MET A 515 -3.74 17.67 14.37
C MET A 515 -5.09 18.13 13.80
N GLN A 516 -5.15 19.37 13.31
CA GLN A 516 -6.33 19.91 12.63
C GLN A 516 -6.43 19.30 11.24
N PHE A 517 -7.47 18.49 11.01
CA PHE A 517 -7.72 17.82 9.73
C PHE A 517 -8.61 18.69 8.84
N ASN A 518 -8.01 19.51 7.97
CA ASN A 518 -8.76 20.40 7.06
C ASN A 518 -9.13 19.77 5.69
N SER A 519 -8.58 18.60 5.33
CA SER A 519 -8.93 17.91 4.07
C SER A 519 -8.45 16.44 4.07
N PHE A 520 -9.27 15.54 3.48
CA PHE A 520 -9.03 14.09 3.37
C PHE A 520 -8.30 13.68 2.07
N GLU A 521 -8.18 14.59 1.10
CA GLU A 521 -7.58 14.34 -0.23
C GLU A 521 -6.06 14.56 -0.25
N ASP A 522 -5.58 15.29 0.74
CA ASP A 522 -4.22 15.76 0.89
C ASP A 522 -3.25 14.61 1.30
N TRP A 523 -3.75 13.42 1.66
CA TRP A 523 -3.02 12.36 2.38
C TRP A 523 -1.92 11.69 1.57
N ASN A 524 -2.02 11.71 0.24
CA ASN A 524 -1.02 11.22 -0.70
C ASN A 524 0.18 12.18 -0.85
N LEU A 525 0.02 13.41 -0.36
CA LEU A 525 1.05 14.44 -0.36
C LEU A 525 1.83 14.46 0.95
N TRP A 526 1.67 13.43 1.80
CA TRP A 526 2.52 13.30 2.96
C TRP A 526 3.97 13.36 2.51
N PRO A 527 4.73 14.23 3.16
CA PRO A 527 4.41 15.20 4.23
C PRO A 527 3.96 16.60 3.75
N TYR A 528 3.04 17.18 4.51
CA TYR A 528 2.48 18.51 4.25
C TYR A 528 3.43 19.68 4.50
N THR A 529 3.38 20.65 3.59
CA THR A 529 3.72 22.04 3.86
C THR A 529 2.65 22.65 4.77
N GLY A 530 2.96 22.87 6.05
CA GLY A 530 2.09 23.63 6.98
C GLY A 530 1.87 23.00 8.36
N SER A 531 2.06 21.69 8.53
CA SER A 531 1.99 21.04 9.86
C SER A 531 3.26 21.24 10.71
N LEU A 532 4.29 21.89 10.14
CA LEU A 532 5.59 22.16 10.78
C LEU A 532 5.68 23.56 11.38
N GLU A 533 4.69 24.42 11.17
CA GLU A 533 4.58 25.70 11.87
C GLU A 533 3.70 25.52 13.11
N CYS A 534 4.27 24.89 14.14
CA CYS A 534 3.75 25.04 15.50
C CYS A 534 4.85 25.62 16.37
N GLY A 535 4.72 26.91 16.68
CA GLY A 535 5.39 27.57 17.79
C GLY A 535 6.81 28.05 17.48
N SER A 536 6.95 29.38 17.46
CA SER A 536 8.21 30.08 17.65
C SER A 536 9.12 29.38 18.66
N LEU A 537 10.33 29.06 18.19
CA LEU A 537 11.50 28.83 19.04
C LEU A 537 11.54 29.86 20.18
N PRO A 538 12.03 29.43 21.35
CA PRO A 538 13.14 30.21 21.87
C PRO A 538 14.17 29.25 22.44
N PHE A 539 15.12 28.76 21.65
CA PHE A 539 16.41 28.40 22.24
C PHE A 539 17.56 28.76 21.30
N ASP A 540 18.41 29.58 21.89
CA ASP A 540 19.55 30.32 21.37
C ASP A 540 20.69 29.37 20.99
N TRP A 541 21.31 29.62 19.84
CA TRP A 541 22.44 28.83 19.33
C TRP A 541 23.74 29.45 19.82
N THR A 542 24.39 28.81 20.79
CA THR A 542 25.84 28.96 20.97
C THR A 542 26.50 27.59 21.09
N VAL A 543 27.62 27.48 20.35
CA VAL A 543 28.59 26.38 20.17
C VAL A 543 28.34 25.45 18.99
#